data_AF-A0A151ZFY2-F1
#
_entry.id   AF-A0A151ZFY2-F1
#
_cell.length_a   1.000
_cell.length_b   1.000
_cell.length_c   1.000
_cell.angle_alpha   90.00
_cell.angle_beta   90.00
_cell.angle_gamma   90.00
#
_symmetry.space_group_name_H-M   'P 1'
#
loop_
_entity.id
_entity.type
_entity.pdbx_description
1 polymer ?
#
loop_
_entity_poly.entity_id
_entity_poly.type
_entity_poly.pdbx_seq_one_letter_code
_entity_poly.pdbx_strand_id
1 'polypeptide(L)' 'MRYSHSVLITILLVVGLNYGVSGQIANVTCDQPQGSFYDLSGYLLNGTKISFDQFQGKVVLLTNTASF' A
#
# COMPACT_ATOMS: atom_id res chain seq x y z
N MET A 1 7.00 -20.92 -47.74
CA MET A 1 7.13 -19.76 -46.84
C MET A 1 6.12 -19.76 -45.67
N ARG A 2 5.73 -20.93 -45.11
CA ARG A 2 4.74 -21.00 -44.00
C ARG A 2 5.37 -21.03 -42.60
N TYR A 3 6.63 -21.44 -42.48
CA TYR A 3 7.34 -21.55 -41.19
C TYR A 3 7.91 -20.23 -40.67
N SER A 4 8.19 -19.26 -41.56
CA SER A 4 8.80 -17.97 -41.20
C SER A 4 7.89 -17.12 -40.31
N HIS A 5 6.57 -17.18 -40.51
CA HIS A 5 5.63 -16.38 -39.72
C HIS A 5 5.38 -16.98 -38.33
N SER A 6 5.38 -18.31 -38.21
CA SER A 6 5.26 -19.00 -36.91
C SER A 6 6.44 -18.71 -36.00
N VAL A 7 7.67 -18.75 -36.53
CA VAL A 7 8.89 -18.45 -35.75
C VAL A 7 8.89 -17.00 -35.26
N LEU A 8 8.43 -16.06 -36.07
CA LEU A 8 8.39 -14.64 -35.71
C LEU A 8 7.40 -14.35 -34.57
N ILE A 9 6.25 -15.03 -34.57
CA ILE A 9 5.25 -14.93 -33.50
C ILE A 9 5.80 -15.51 -32.19
N THR A 10 6.51 -16.64 -32.24
CA THR A 10 7.12 -17.24 -31.06
C THR A 10 8.19 -16.33 -30.45
N ILE A 11 9.01 -15.68 -31.27
CA ILE A 11 10.03 -14.73 -30.81
C ILE A 11 9.37 -13.51 -30.14
N LEU A 12 8.33 -12.94 -30.74
CA LEU A 12 7.59 -11.81 -30.17
C LEU A 12 6.94 -12.16 -28.83
N LEU A 13 6.40 -13.37 -28.68
CA LEU A 13 5.78 -13.82 -27.44
C LEU A 13 6.82 -13.97 -26.31
N VAL A 14 7.98 -14.54 -26.60
CA VAL A 14 9.07 -14.71 -25.63
C VAL A 14 9.62 -13.35 -25.21
N VAL A 15 9.83 -12.43 -26.15
CA VAL A 15 10.28 -11.07 -25.85
C VAL A 15 9.23 -10.34 -24.99
N GLY A 16 7.95 -10.34 -25.38
CA GLY A 16 6.88 -9.69 -24.61
C GLY A 16 6.75 -10.22 -23.18
N LEU A 17 6.93 -11.53 -22.98
CA LEU A 17 6.93 -12.14 -21.65
C LEU A 17 8.15 -11.75 -20.80
N ASN A 18 9.32 -11.53 -21.40
CA ASN A 18 10.52 -11.11 -20.66
C ASN A 18 10.50 -9.62 -20.28
N TYR A 19 9.80 -8.77 -21.04
CA TYR A 19 9.67 -7.34 -20.74
C TYR A 19 8.44 -7.00 -19.85
N GLY A 20 7.50 -7.94 -19.66
CA GLY A 20 6.27 -7.70 -18.90
C GLY A 20 6.36 -7.93 -17.39
N VAL A 21 7.46 -8.50 -16.87
CA VAL A 21 7.58 -8.91 -15.45
C VAL A 21 8.55 -8.02 -14.65
N SER A 22 8.90 -6.83 -15.14
CA SER A 22 9.41 -5.77 -14.26
C SER A 22 8.26 -5.03 -13.62
N GLY A 23 7.42 -5.77 -12.89
CA GLY A 23 6.48 -5.17 -11.95
C GLY A 23 7.30 -4.38 -10.95
N GLN A 24 7.01 -3.09 -10.81
CA GLN A 24 7.59 -2.27 -9.76
C GLN A 24 7.19 -2.90 -8.43
N ILE A 25 8.08 -3.71 -7.85
CA ILE A 25 7.98 -4.13 -6.46
C ILE A 25 8.04 -2.82 -5.69
N ALA A 26 6.90 -2.39 -5.15
CA ALA A 26 6.86 -1.22 -4.28
C ALA A 26 7.97 -1.42 -3.23
N ASN A 27 8.84 -0.42 -3.09
CA ASN A 27 9.94 -0.43 -2.12
C ASN A 27 9.34 -0.27 -0.71
N VAL A 28 8.62 -1.29 -0.24
CA VAL A 28 8.15 -1.41 1.12
C VAL A 28 9.32 -1.93 1.94
N THR A 29 10.04 -1.00 2.58
CA THR A 29 10.93 -1.40 3.68
C THR A 29 10.03 -1.95 4.79
N CYS A 30 10.35 -3.13 5.32
CA CYS A 30 9.65 -3.72 6.46
C CYS A 30 9.93 -2.96 7.77
N ASP A 31 10.35 -1.69 7.70
CA ASP A 31 10.49 -0.81 8.85
C ASP A 31 9.10 -0.42 9.32
N GLN A 32 8.51 -1.30 10.12
CA GLN A 32 7.32 -0.95 10.88
C GLN A 32 7.70 0.24 11.78
N PRO A 33 7.03 1.39 11.66
CA PRO A 33 7.33 2.54 12.49
C PRO A 33 7.20 2.16 13.97
N GLN A 34 8.25 2.41 14.76
CA GLN A 34 8.32 2.04 16.18
C GLN A 34 7.46 2.93 17.10
N GLY A 35 6.45 3.62 16.56
CA GLY A 35 5.61 4.55 17.31
C GLY A 35 4.48 3.83 18.06
N SER A 36 4.12 4.35 19.23
CA SER A 36 2.93 3.92 19.95
C SER A 36 1.70 4.63 19.40
N PHE A 37 0.54 3.97 19.43
CA PHE A 37 -0.75 4.62 19.15
C PHE A 37 -0.96 5.86 20.03
N TYR A 38 -0.47 5.83 21.27
CA TYR A 38 -0.64 6.91 22.25
C TYR A 38 0.24 8.15 21.96
N ASP A 39 1.20 8.05 21.04
CA ASP A 39 2.03 9.18 20.59
C ASP A 39 1.31 10.04 19.54
N LEU A 40 0.13 9.61 19.08
CA LEU A 40 -0.65 10.29 18.06
C LEU A 40 -1.47 11.44 18.66
N SER A 41 -1.84 12.38 17.78
CA SER A 41 -2.79 13.45 18.10
C SER A 41 -3.78 13.61 16.97
N GLY A 42 -4.96 14.12 17.30
CA GLY A 42 -6.04 14.35 16.35
C GLY A 42 -6.82 15.60 16.67
N TYR A 43 -7.77 15.94 15.81
CA TYR A 43 -8.69 17.06 16.01
C TYR A 43 -10.09 16.51 16.23
N LEU A 44 -10.77 17.04 17.24
CA LEU A 44 -12.20 16.84 17.42
C LEU A 44 -12.98 17.64 16.36
N LEU A 45 -14.26 17.32 16.20
CA LEU A 45 -15.16 17.99 15.24
C LEU A 45 -15.29 19.50 15.47
N ASN A 46 -15.04 19.98 16.69
CA ASN A 46 -15.03 21.40 17.04
C ASN A 46 -13.68 22.10 16.79
N GLY A 47 -12.70 21.39 16.20
CA GLY A 47 -11.35 21.91 15.94
C GLY A 47 -10.40 21.86 17.14
N THR A 48 -10.83 21.38 18.31
CA THR A 48 -9.93 21.19 19.46
C THR A 48 -8.95 20.06 19.17
N LYS A 49 -7.64 20.35 19.29
CA LYS A 49 -6.60 19.33 19.21
C LYS A 49 -6.58 18.49 20.49
N ILE A 50 -6.54 17.19 20.34
CA ILE A 50 -6.39 16.23 21.44
C ILE A 50 -5.17 15.33 21.21
N SER A 51 -4.51 14.97 22.30
CA SER A 51 -3.45 13.96 22.30
C SER A 51 -4.04 12.61 22.72
N PHE A 52 -3.51 11.51 22.20
CA PHE A 52 -4.05 10.16 22.47
C PHE A 52 -3.47 9.50 23.71
N ASP A 53 -2.40 10.09 24.30
CA ASP A 53 -1.85 9.75 25.61
C ASP A 53 -2.92 9.66 26.71
N GLN A 54 -3.96 10.49 26.65
CA GLN A 54 -5.09 10.45 27.59
C GLN A 54 -5.86 9.11 27.61
N PHE A 55 -5.69 8.27 26.58
CA PHE A 55 -6.31 6.95 26.50
C PHE A 55 -5.39 5.81 26.94
N GLN A 56 -4.17 6.11 27.39
CA GLN A 56 -3.22 5.11 27.83
C GLN A 56 -3.80 4.26 28.98
N GLY A 57 -3.61 2.93 28.89
CA GLY A 57 -4.16 1.97 29.84
C GLY A 57 -5.64 1.62 29.62
N LYS A 58 -6.28 2.16 28.57
CA LYS A 58 -7.63 1.76 28.15
C LYS A 58 -7.58 0.87 26.91
N VAL A 59 -8.58 0.01 26.77
CA VAL A 59 -8.82 -0.71 25.51
C VAL A 59 -9.58 0.22 24.57
N VAL A 60 -9.02 0.48 23.38
CA VAL A 60 -9.54 1.45 22.41
C VAL A 60 -9.91 0.74 21.11
N LEU A 61 -11.10 1.03 20.59
CA LEU A 61 -11.55 0.63 19.26
C LEU A 61 -11.57 1.84 18.34
N LEU A 62 -10.86 1.76 17.22
CA LEU A 62 -10.82 2.81 16.20
C LEU A 62 -11.68 2.39 15.01
N THR A 63 -12.63 3.24 14.64
CA THR A 63 -13.54 3.00 13.52
C THR A 63 -13.46 4.17 12.54
N ASN A 64 -13.18 3.87 11.27
CA ASN A 64 -13.33 4.85 10.20
C ASN A 64 -14.82 4.98 9.85
N THR A 65 -15.34 6.21 9.89
CA THR A 65 -16.76 6.50 9.63
C THR A 65 -16.88 7.57 8.55
N ALA A 66 -17.88 7.43 7.68
CA ALA A 66 -18.28 8.44 6.73
C ALA A 66 -19.81 8.63 6.79
N SER A 67 -20.28 9.86 6.61
CA SER A 67 -21.71 10.17 6.44
C SER A 67 -22.04 10.32 4.96
N PHE A 68 -23.27 9.97 4.58
CA PHE A 68 -23.82 10.19 3.24
C PHE A 68 -24.43 11.60 3.13
#